data_AF-A0A2S6I3V1-F1
#
_entry.id   AF-A0A2S6I3V1-F1
#
_cell.length_a   1.000
_cell.length_b   1.000
_cell.length_c   1.000
_cell.angle_alpha   90.00
_cell.angle_beta   90.00
_cell.angle_gamma   90.00
#
_symmetry.space_group_name_H-M   'P 1'
#
loop_
_entity.id
_entity.type
_entity.pdbx_description
1 polymer ?
#
loop_
_entity_poly.entity_id
_entity_poly.type
_entity_poly.pdbx_seq_one_letter_code
_entity_poly.pdbx_strand_id
1 'polypeptide(L)'
;MLASSFFGLQRCATPTPPRGGDIDSIGPVLVLEESTPNFQTNFRPDRIELTFDEWVELDFQQEIVISPPLDLGADNRPQLRRRSLVIPLEGVELRDSVTYVVNIGSAIKDLNEGNPTENLRFVFATGPILDTASVTGSVVDEFTGEPLEAIAVSLYDNLADTAVFTENPTYFAISEEDGTFTIGNVRPGEYRVVALQRNPGATAYYPDYDGVFPPLAVGFRDSTILVSDAENPIGEVRVSPIPVTPLATEVTADEFGLIKIGVNQPAGKVDLRSGREYLRNDLADTIRLYYREPAADTILLGRDSIYSDTVFVSGAMDDAPVLPLTAVGKSTGKVNPGEGIRLVFNRPLSSIDTSLVRLFRDTFVNPVAYTYTIDSVYPAELRLRANWSEAAPYFIELLPTAVTDWYGTSNPDTIARSLNVAAAEEFGVLTVTLANLNSTLDYILRLVDSEGEVIVGTRRFIHERFEYIATYRSLPPGNYLVELIYDSNGNERFDSGDLRFGRQPEVVQRFETEELRANWEVEKSIDLENNQ
;
A
#
# COMPACT_ATOMS: atom_id res chain seq x y z
N MET A 1 -41.50 -48.99 -75.72
CA MET A 1 -40.33 -49.55 -75.01
C MET A 1 -39.38 -48.42 -74.71
N LEU A 2 -38.91 -48.35 -73.46
CA LEU A 2 -38.28 -47.22 -72.77
C LEU A 2 -37.29 -46.36 -73.59
N ALA A 3 -37.46 -45.04 -73.49
CA ALA A 3 -36.41 -44.05 -73.76
C ALA A 3 -35.99 -43.43 -72.42
N SER A 4 -34.74 -43.69 -72.01
CA SER A 4 -34.12 -43.23 -70.76
C SER A 4 -33.73 -41.76 -70.81
N SER A 5 -34.18 -40.98 -69.82
CA SER A 5 -33.65 -39.64 -69.53
C SER A 5 -32.39 -39.74 -68.67
N PHE A 6 -31.27 -39.22 -69.19
CA PHE A 6 -30.02 -39.01 -68.47
C PHE A 6 -30.12 -37.78 -67.56
N PHE A 7 -29.99 -37.95 -66.24
CA PHE A 7 -29.75 -36.87 -65.29
C PHE A 7 -28.25 -36.85 -64.94
N GLY A 8 -27.55 -35.79 -65.35
CA GLY A 8 -26.16 -35.53 -64.97
C GLY A 8 -26.08 -34.87 -63.60
N LEU A 9 -25.39 -35.50 -62.64
CA LEU A 9 -25.02 -34.91 -61.36
C LEU A 9 -23.72 -34.13 -61.52
N GLN A 10 -23.78 -32.79 -61.48
CA GLN A 10 -22.58 -31.97 -61.29
C GLN A 10 -22.30 -31.82 -59.79
N ARG A 11 -21.18 -32.40 -59.32
CA ARG A 11 -20.58 -32.11 -58.01
C ARG A 11 -19.69 -30.88 -58.16
N CYS A 12 -20.12 -29.72 -57.64
CA CYS A 12 -19.19 -28.67 -57.24
C CYS A 12 -18.76 -28.97 -55.80
N ALA A 13 -17.48 -29.29 -55.60
CA ALA A 13 -16.86 -29.31 -54.28
C ALA A 13 -16.49 -27.87 -53.92
N THR A 14 -17.06 -27.34 -52.83
CA THR A 14 -16.69 -26.04 -52.27
C THR A 14 -15.32 -26.18 -51.61
N PRO A 15 -14.27 -25.43 -52.01
CA PRO A 15 -12.98 -25.49 -51.34
C PRO A 15 -13.15 -24.94 -49.92
N THR A 16 -13.08 -25.83 -48.94
CA THR A 16 -12.93 -25.46 -47.52
C THR A 16 -11.47 -25.07 -47.32
N PRO A 17 -11.16 -23.96 -46.62
CA PRO A 17 -9.78 -23.65 -46.29
C PRO A 17 -9.15 -24.86 -45.58
N PRO A 18 -7.90 -25.22 -45.88
CA PRO A 18 -7.23 -26.27 -45.13
C PRO A 18 -7.32 -25.94 -43.64
N ARG A 19 -7.69 -26.92 -42.83
CA ARG A 19 -7.50 -26.82 -41.38
C ARG A 19 -6.00 -26.65 -41.19
N GLY A 20 -5.59 -25.52 -40.61
CA GLY A 20 -4.21 -25.32 -40.19
C GLY A 20 -3.78 -26.49 -39.30
N GLY A 21 -2.47 -26.78 -39.30
CA GLY A 21 -1.90 -27.75 -38.37
C GLY A 21 -2.16 -27.34 -36.92
N ASP A 22 -1.81 -28.22 -36.00
CA ASP A 22 -1.84 -27.88 -34.58
C ASP A 22 -0.97 -26.62 -34.35
N ILE A 23 -1.47 -25.70 -33.52
CA ILE A 23 -0.76 -24.46 -33.17
C ILE A 23 0.54 -24.85 -32.46
N ASP A 24 1.65 -24.23 -32.86
CA ASP A 24 2.94 -24.43 -32.19
C ASP A 24 2.89 -23.81 -30.78
N SER A 25 3.44 -24.52 -29.82
CA SER A 25 3.45 -24.14 -28.40
C SER A 25 4.86 -24.14 -27.81
N ILE A 26 5.88 -24.45 -28.61
CA ILE A 26 7.27 -24.49 -28.18
C ILE A 26 7.91 -23.16 -28.58
N GLY A 27 8.57 -22.51 -27.62
CA GLY A 27 9.36 -21.31 -27.90
C GLY A 27 10.70 -21.59 -28.58
N PRO A 28 11.39 -20.55 -29.07
CA PRO A 28 12.63 -20.69 -29.82
C PRO A 28 13.74 -21.41 -29.04
N VAL A 29 14.48 -22.30 -29.72
CA VAL A 29 15.57 -23.07 -29.10
C VAL A 29 16.93 -22.57 -29.57
N LEU A 30 17.90 -22.49 -28.67
CA LEU A 30 19.26 -22.10 -29.02
C LEU A 30 19.94 -23.15 -29.91
N VAL A 31 20.51 -22.70 -31.02
CA VAL A 31 21.49 -23.44 -31.81
C VAL A 31 22.86 -23.19 -31.20
N LEU A 32 23.30 -24.15 -30.36
CA LEU A 32 24.51 -24.01 -29.56
C LEU A 32 25.77 -23.84 -30.41
N GLU A 33 25.85 -24.48 -31.58
CA GLU A 33 26.99 -24.40 -32.49
C GLU A 33 27.14 -23.03 -33.17
N GLU A 34 26.06 -22.25 -33.21
CA GLU A 34 26.00 -20.90 -33.78
C GLU A 34 25.93 -19.81 -32.70
N SER A 35 25.98 -20.21 -31.42
CA SER A 35 25.90 -19.31 -30.27
C SER A 35 27.25 -19.19 -29.58
N THR A 36 27.42 -18.12 -28.82
CA THR A 36 28.55 -18.00 -27.90
C THR A 36 28.44 -19.11 -26.85
N PRO A 37 29.50 -19.90 -26.59
CA PRO A 37 29.44 -20.95 -25.58
C PRO A 37 29.10 -20.39 -24.19
N ASN A 38 28.16 -21.04 -23.50
CA ASN A 38 27.76 -20.67 -22.15
C ASN A 38 28.77 -21.19 -21.10
N PHE A 39 28.74 -20.66 -19.88
CA PHE A 39 29.57 -21.08 -18.74
C PHE A 39 31.08 -21.02 -18.96
N GLN A 40 31.55 -20.04 -19.75
CA GLN A 40 32.98 -19.84 -19.97
C GLN A 40 33.66 -19.19 -18.76
N THR A 41 34.94 -19.53 -18.52
CA THR A 41 35.80 -18.93 -17.50
C THR A 41 36.97 -18.20 -18.16
N ASN A 42 37.57 -17.24 -17.45
CA ASN A 42 38.58 -16.31 -17.98
C ASN A 42 38.11 -15.64 -19.28
N PHE A 43 36.80 -15.37 -19.37
CA PHE A 43 36.15 -14.92 -20.59
C PHE A 43 35.79 -13.43 -20.50
N ARG A 44 36.21 -12.67 -21.53
CA ARG A 44 35.92 -11.24 -21.68
C ARG A 44 35.43 -11.00 -23.11
N PRO A 45 34.13 -11.19 -23.37
CA PRO A 45 33.58 -11.03 -24.72
C PRO A 45 33.48 -9.56 -25.12
N ASP A 46 33.76 -9.26 -26.39
CA ASP A 46 33.34 -8.01 -27.03
C ASP A 46 31.84 -8.05 -27.42
N ARG A 47 31.25 -9.25 -27.50
CA ARG A 47 29.82 -9.48 -27.73
C ARG A 47 29.40 -10.87 -27.26
N ILE A 48 28.14 -11.00 -26.88
CA ILE A 48 27.46 -12.28 -26.70
C ILE A 48 26.44 -12.42 -27.83
N GLU A 49 26.50 -13.52 -28.57
CA GLU A 49 25.58 -13.83 -29.67
C GLU A 49 24.85 -15.14 -29.36
N LEU A 50 23.53 -15.10 -29.30
CA LEU A 50 22.64 -16.24 -29.04
C LEU A 50 21.76 -16.46 -30.26
N THR A 51 21.96 -17.57 -30.97
CA THR A 51 21.29 -17.87 -32.24
C THR A 51 20.19 -18.89 -32.03
N PHE A 52 18.98 -18.59 -32.50
CA PHE A 52 17.79 -19.44 -32.36
C PHE A 52 17.53 -20.26 -33.63
N ASP A 53 16.90 -21.42 -33.53
CA ASP A 53 16.57 -22.32 -34.65
C ASP A 53 15.51 -21.74 -35.62
N GLU A 54 14.79 -20.71 -35.19
CA GLU A 54 13.78 -19.99 -35.96
C GLU A 54 13.91 -18.46 -35.89
N TRP A 55 13.08 -17.74 -36.64
CA TRP A 55 13.03 -16.28 -36.55
C TRP A 55 12.34 -15.85 -35.28
N VAL A 56 12.95 -14.88 -34.59
CA VAL A 56 12.49 -14.40 -33.28
C VAL A 56 12.21 -12.91 -33.30
N GLU A 57 11.41 -12.48 -32.33
CA GLU A 57 11.20 -11.09 -31.95
C GLU A 57 11.70 -10.82 -30.53
N LEU A 58 12.05 -9.56 -30.26
CA LEU A 58 12.47 -9.09 -28.94
C LEU A 58 11.29 -8.33 -28.33
N ASP A 59 10.77 -8.85 -27.23
CA ASP A 59 9.74 -8.18 -26.46
C ASP A 59 10.37 -7.09 -25.59
N PHE A 60 10.22 -5.83 -26.01
CA PHE A 60 10.72 -4.67 -25.28
C PHE A 60 10.02 -4.43 -23.94
N GLN A 61 8.91 -5.13 -23.64
CA GLN A 61 8.29 -5.09 -22.32
C GLN A 61 9.04 -5.95 -21.29
N GLN A 62 9.84 -6.91 -21.75
CA GLN A 62 10.67 -7.78 -20.91
C GLN A 62 12.09 -7.24 -20.86
N GLU A 63 12.62 -7.00 -19.65
CA GLU A 63 13.96 -6.45 -19.49
C GLU A 63 15.02 -7.56 -19.57
N ILE A 64 16.04 -7.37 -20.40
CA ILE A 64 17.25 -8.20 -20.36
C ILE A 64 18.18 -7.62 -19.29
N VAL A 65 18.46 -8.41 -18.26
CA VAL A 65 19.13 -7.95 -17.05
C VAL A 65 20.52 -8.58 -16.96
N ILE A 66 21.54 -7.79 -16.63
CA ILE A 66 22.92 -8.27 -16.43
C ILE A 66 23.33 -8.03 -14.99
N SER A 67 23.71 -9.08 -14.27
CA SER A 67 24.11 -9.09 -12.85
C SER A 67 25.56 -9.57 -12.72
N PRO A 68 26.47 -8.82 -12.06
CA PRO A 68 26.31 -7.45 -11.56
C PRO A 68 25.91 -6.44 -12.65
N PRO A 69 25.25 -5.31 -12.29
CA PRO A 69 24.86 -4.27 -13.24
C PRO A 69 26.08 -3.73 -14.01
N LEU A 70 25.90 -3.58 -15.33
CA LEU A 70 26.88 -2.99 -16.24
C LEU A 70 26.30 -1.72 -16.86
N ASP A 71 27.13 -0.68 -16.97
CA ASP A 71 26.82 0.45 -17.85
C ASP A 71 27.19 0.07 -19.29
N LEU A 72 26.18 -0.33 -20.05
CA LEU A 72 26.34 -0.67 -21.46
C LEU A 72 26.55 0.58 -22.33
N GLY A 73 26.13 1.76 -21.87
CA GLY A 73 26.04 2.95 -22.72
C GLY A 73 25.01 2.82 -23.85
N ALA A 74 24.92 3.84 -24.70
CA ALA A 74 23.92 3.88 -25.78
C ALA A 74 24.23 2.91 -26.93
N ASP A 75 25.51 2.62 -27.17
CA ASP A 75 25.96 1.85 -28.34
C ASP A 75 25.93 0.33 -28.11
N ASN A 76 25.85 -0.15 -26.86
CA ASN A 76 25.85 -1.58 -26.53
C ASN A 76 24.48 -2.12 -26.10
N ARG A 77 23.40 -1.57 -26.64
CA ARG A 77 22.05 -2.08 -26.36
C ARG A 77 21.83 -3.46 -27.00
N PRO A 78 21.23 -4.43 -26.27
CA PRO A 78 20.80 -5.69 -26.86
C PRO A 78 19.92 -5.47 -28.09
N GLN A 79 20.18 -6.23 -29.16
CA GLN A 79 19.48 -6.07 -30.43
C GLN A 79 19.40 -7.39 -31.18
N LEU A 80 18.38 -7.52 -32.02
CA LEU A 80 18.24 -8.66 -32.93
C LEU A 80 19.01 -8.44 -34.23
N ARG A 81 19.73 -9.47 -34.65
CA ARG A 81 20.34 -9.58 -35.97
C ARG A 81 19.91 -10.89 -36.59
N ARG A 82 18.91 -10.82 -37.47
CA ARG A 82 18.23 -11.99 -38.04
C ARG A 82 17.56 -12.81 -36.94
N ARG A 83 17.95 -14.07 -36.78
CA ARG A 83 17.49 -15.02 -35.74
C ARG A 83 18.43 -15.07 -34.52
N SER A 84 19.26 -14.04 -34.33
CA SER A 84 20.23 -14.02 -33.24
C SER A 84 20.05 -12.78 -32.38
N LEU A 85 20.00 -12.97 -31.06
CA LEU A 85 20.15 -11.89 -30.09
C LEU A 85 21.63 -11.57 -29.95
N VAL A 86 21.99 -10.32 -30.20
CA VAL A 86 23.34 -9.79 -30.04
C VAL A 86 23.34 -8.83 -28.87
N ILE A 87 24.17 -9.11 -27.87
CA ILE A 87 24.44 -8.24 -26.72
C ILE A 87 25.88 -7.74 -26.90
N PRO A 88 26.07 -6.54 -27.45
CA PRO A 88 27.40 -5.96 -27.58
C PRO A 88 27.98 -5.67 -26.19
N LEU A 89 29.28 -5.83 -26.03
CA LEU A 89 30.03 -5.53 -24.80
C LEU A 89 31.37 -4.85 -25.14
N GLU A 90 31.48 -4.30 -26.33
CA GLU A 90 32.72 -3.70 -26.82
C GLU A 90 33.04 -2.44 -26.00
N GLY A 91 34.24 -2.40 -25.43
CA GLY A 91 34.68 -1.30 -24.57
C GLY A 91 34.00 -1.24 -23.19
N VAL A 92 33.13 -2.21 -22.85
CA VAL A 92 32.53 -2.29 -21.51
C VAL A 92 33.57 -2.82 -20.52
N GLU A 93 33.81 -2.09 -19.44
CA GLU A 93 34.74 -2.49 -18.40
C GLU A 93 34.12 -3.57 -17.51
N LEU A 94 34.58 -4.81 -17.68
CA LEU A 94 34.17 -5.94 -16.84
C LEU A 94 35.06 -6.05 -15.60
N ARG A 95 34.43 -6.20 -14.44
CA ARG A 95 35.11 -6.40 -13.15
C ARG A 95 35.96 -7.67 -13.19
N ASP A 96 37.13 -7.60 -12.56
CA ASP A 96 38.08 -8.72 -12.50
C ASP A 96 37.60 -9.83 -11.56
N SER A 97 37.74 -11.08 -12.02
CA SER A 97 37.36 -12.27 -11.25
C SER A 97 35.92 -12.24 -10.74
N VAL A 98 34.95 -11.95 -11.61
CA VAL A 98 33.52 -11.89 -11.28
C VAL A 98 32.73 -12.82 -12.21
N THR A 99 31.70 -13.47 -11.66
CA THR A 99 30.70 -14.19 -12.45
C THR A 99 29.59 -13.23 -12.87
N TYR A 100 29.36 -13.14 -14.17
CA TYR A 100 28.28 -12.38 -14.78
C TYR A 100 27.16 -13.31 -15.23
N VAL A 101 25.94 -12.93 -14.89
CA VAL A 101 24.70 -13.58 -15.32
C VAL A 101 23.93 -12.59 -16.16
N VAL A 102 23.73 -12.92 -17.43
CA VAL A 102 22.79 -12.26 -18.33
C VAL A 102 21.50 -13.06 -18.29
N ASN A 103 20.46 -12.49 -17.68
CA ASN A 103 19.13 -13.06 -17.66
C ASN A 103 18.32 -12.49 -18.83
N ILE A 104 17.98 -13.34 -19.80
CA ILE A 104 17.17 -12.97 -20.97
C ILE A 104 15.70 -13.34 -20.73
N GLY A 105 15.44 -14.36 -19.91
CA GLY A 105 14.08 -14.77 -19.54
C GLY A 105 13.18 -15.00 -20.76
N SER A 106 12.01 -14.38 -20.73
CA SER A 106 10.97 -14.44 -21.76
C SER A 106 11.06 -13.31 -22.80
N ALA A 107 12.17 -12.55 -22.83
CA ALA A 107 12.33 -11.41 -23.73
C ALA A 107 12.44 -11.79 -25.21
N ILE A 108 12.73 -13.05 -25.51
CA ILE A 108 12.77 -13.56 -26.89
C ILE A 108 11.53 -14.41 -27.13
N LYS A 109 10.82 -14.12 -28.22
CA LYS A 109 9.63 -14.86 -28.65
C LYS A 109 9.76 -15.31 -30.09
N ASP A 110 9.07 -16.38 -30.46
CA ASP A 110 8.94 -16.75 -31.86
C ASP A 110 8.15 -15.67 -32.64
N LEU A 111 8.37 -15.58 -33.95
CA LEU A 111 7.77 -14.55 -34.80
C LEU A 111 6.31 -14.85 -35.22
N ASN A 112 5.84 -16.09 -35.10
CA ASN A 112 4.59 -16.57 -35.70
C ASN A 112 3.45 -16.69 -34.67
N GLU A 113 3.69 -17.45 -33.60
CA GLU A 113 2.77 -17.78 -32.51
C GLU A 113 3.08 -17.00 -31.21
N GLY A 114 4.27 -16.39 -31.09
CA GLY A 114 4.65 -15.51 -29.98
C GLY A 114 5.01 -16.24 -28.68
N ASN A 115 5.34 -17.53 -28.75
CA ASN A 115 5.80 -18.34 -27.63
C ASN A 115 7.19 -17.84 -27.16
N PRO A 116 7.36 -17.54 -25.86
CA PRO A 116 8.63 -17.05 -25.32
C PRO A 116 9.65 -18.15 -25.09
N THR A 117 10.93 -17.77 -25.01
CA THR A 117 11.98 -18.61 -24.43
C THR A 117 11.74 -18.81 -22.93
N GLU A 118 11.94 -20.04 -22.44
CA GLU A 118 11.82 -20.33 -21.00
C GLU A 118 13.18 -20.22 -20.29
N ASN A 119 13.26 -19.38 -19.25
CA ASN A 119 14.42 -19.29 -18.34
C ASN A 119 15.79 -19.12 -19.02
N LEU A 120 15.83 -18.40 -20.15
CA LEU A 120 17.05 -18.25 -20.93
C LEU A 120 18.07 -17.38 -20.19
N ARG A 121 19.24 -17.95 -19.89
CA ARG A 121 20.36 -17.25 -19.24
C ARG A 121 21.70 -17.56 -19.87
N PHE A 122 22.58 -16.56 -19.89
CA PHE A 122 23.98 -16.70 -20.29
C PHE A 122 24.90 -16.31 -19.12
N VAL A 123 25.75 -17.23 -18.70
CA VAL A 123 26.63 -17.09 -17.54
C VAL A 123 28.07 -17.21 -17.97
N PHE A 124 28.94 -16.32 -17.48
CA PHE A 124 30.38 -16.41 -17.71
C PHE A 124 31.15 -15.80 -16.55
N ALA A 125 32.41 -16.17 -16.39
CA ALA A 125 33.31 -15.56 -15.41
C ALA A 125 34.52 -14.91 -16.08
N THR A 126 34.89 -13.72 -15.60
CA THR A 126 36.15 -13.06 -15.99
C THR A 126 37.37 -13.67 -15.31
N GLY A 127 37.15 -14.48 -14.26
CA GLY A 127 38.17 -15.27 -13.56
C GLY A 127 38.06 -16.79 -13.82
N PRO A 128 38.84 -17.62 -13.12
CA PRO A 128 38.96 -19.04 -13.41
C PRO A 128 37.82 -19.92 -12.85
N ILE A 129 36.96 -19.37 -12.00
CA ILE A 129 35.91 -20.10 -11.29
C ILE A 129 34.57 -19.40 -11.52
N LEU A 130 33.52 -20.19 -11.73
CA LEU A 130 32.14 -19.74 -11.70
C LEU A 130 31.61 -19.87 -10.27
N ASP A 131 31.06 -18.78 -9.75
CA ASP A 131 30.35 -18.79 -8.48
C ASP A 131 29.04 -19.60 -8.64
N THR A 132 28.68 -20.42 -7.64
CA THR A 132 27.56 -21.38 -7.74
C THR A 132 26.45 -21.19 -6.72
N ALA A 133 26.67 -20.40 -5.66
CA ALA A 133 25.65 -20.19 -4.64
C ALA A 133 24.44 -19.43 -5.20
N SER A 134 23.31 -19.58 -4.52
CA SER A 134 22.11 -18.79 -4.78
C SER A 134 21.54 -18.19 -3.50
N VAL A 135 20.84 -17.07 -3.66
CA VAL A 135 20.04 -16.42 -2.63
C VAL A 135 18.59 -16.38 -3.10
N THR A 136 17.68 -16.92 -2.30
CA THR A 136 16.25 -17.06 -2.65
C THR A 136 15.36 -16.40 -1.59
N GLY A 137 14.19 -15.93 -2.00
CA GLY A 137 13.23 -15.31 -1.09
C GLY A 137 12.01 -14.77 -1.82
N SER A 138 11.22 -13.97 -1.10
CA SER A 138 10.08 -13.24 -1.65
C SER A 138 10.09 -11.77 -1.25
N VAL A 139 9.45 -10.94 -2.06
CA VAL A 139 9.17 -9.53 -1.76
C VAL A 139 7.67 -9.31 -1.69
N VAL A 140 7.24 -8.56 -0.69
CA VAL A 140 5.81 -8.25 -0.49
C VAL A 140 5.63 -6.77 -0.11
N ASP A 141 4.43 -6.26 -0.31
CA ASP A 141 4.02 -4.95 0.20
C ASP A 141 4.03 -4.93 1.74
N GLU A 142 4.59 -3.88 2.33
CA GLU A 142 4.72 -3.74 3.79
C GLU A 142 3.39 -3.82 4.55
N PHE A 143 2.30 -3.40 3.93
CA PHE A 143 1.02 -3.21 4.59
C PHE A 143 0.03 -4.30 4.19
N THR A 144 -0.11 -4.62 2.89
CA THR A 144 -1.06 -5.63 2.40
C THR A 144 -0.52 -7.05 2.56
N GLY A 145 0.80 -7.23 2.50
CA GLY A 145 1.44 -8.55 2.45
C GLY A 145 1.30 -9.24 1.09
N GLU A 146 0.80 -8.52 0.07
CA GLU A 146 0.68 -9.05 -1.29
C GLU A 146 2.06 -9.14 -1.95
N PRO A 147 2.31 -10.16 -2.79
CA PRO A 147 3.56 -10.29 -3.53
C PRO A 147 3.78 -9.12 -4.49
N LEU A 148 5.05 -8.72 -4.65
CA LEU A 148 5.43 -7.63 -5.54
C LEU A 148 6.27 -8.11 -6.72
N GLU A 149 5.78 -7.89 -7.93
CA GLU A 149 6.51 -8.11 -9.17
C GLU A 149 7.50 -6.97 -9.46
N ALA A 150 8.53 -7.26 -10.26
CA ALA A 150 9.42 -6.27 -10.85
C ALA A 150 10.24 -5.46 -9.82
N ILE A 151 10.53 -6.07 -8.66
CA ILE A 151 11.37 -5.49 -7.62
C ILE A 151 12.81 -5.96 -7.81
N ALA A 152 13.74 -5.02 -7.87
CA ALA A 152 15.17 -5.33 -7.95
C ALA A 152 15.71 -5.70 -6.57
N VAL A 153 15.87 -6.99 -6.31
CA VAL A 153 16.46 -7.50 -5.06
C VAL A 153 17.96 -7.63 -5.22
N SER A 154 18.70 -6.93 -4.36
CA SER A 154 20.09 -6.58 -4.56
C SER A 154 20.95 -7.01 -3.36
N LEU A 155 22.14 -7.51 -3.65
CA LEU A 155 23.17 -7.88 -2.69
C LEU A 155 24.36 -6.91 -2.80
N TYR A 156 24.80 -6.40 -1.66
CA TYR A 156 25.97 -5.51 -1.56
C TYR A 156 27.04 -6.17 -0.69
N ASP A 157 28.23 -6.37 -1.25
CA ASP A 157 29.43 -6.83 -0.52
C ASP A 157 30.12 -5.69 0.24
N ASN A 158 29.97 -4.45 -0.22
CA ASN A 158 30.33 -3.27 0.54
C ASN A 158 29.32 -3.04 1.69
N LEU A 159 29.72 -3.40 2.90
CA LEU A 159 28.87 -3.34 4.09
C LEU A 159 28.78 -1.94 4.72
N ALA A 160 29.28 -0.89 4.08
CA ALA A 160 29.09 0.49 4.56
C ALA A 160 27.64 0.93 4.38
N ASP A 161 27.07 1.66 5.36
CA ASP A 161 25.68 2.15 5.28
C ASP A 161 25.43 3.05 4.07
N THR A 162 26.44 3.79 3.62
CA THR A 162 26.33 4.67 2.45
C THR A 162 26.34 3.90 1.13
N ALA A 163 26.94 2.70 1.08
CA ALA A 163 27.16 1.97 -0.17
C ALA A 163 25.85 1.66 -0.89
N VAL A 164 24.81 1.30 -0.11
CA VAL A 164 23.49 1.00 -0.66
C VAL A 164 22.85 2.20 -1.36
N PHE A 165 23.29 3.44 -1.10
CA PHE A 165 22.75 4.66 -1.71
C PHE A 165 23.67 5.25 -2.80
N THR A 166 24.89 4.75 -2.96
CA THR A 166 25.90 5.40 -3.82
C THR A 166 26.52 4.47 -4.87
N GLU A 167 26.37 3.16 -4.71
CA GLU A 167 27.04 2.16 -5.53
C GLU A 167 26.01 1.20 -6.14
N ASN A 168 26.25 0.72 -7.36
CA ASN A 168 25.44 -0.37 -7.91
C ASN A 168 25.72 -1.68 -7.16
N PRO A 169 24.72 -2.55 -6.98
CA PRO A 169 24.88 -3.78 -6.24
C PRO A 169 25.90 -4.74 -6.85
N THR A 170 26.41 -5.65 -6.03
CA THR A 170 27.32 -6.72 -6.43
C THR A 170 26.58 -7.80 -7.21
N TYR A 171 25.36 -8.12 -6.78
CA TYR A 171 24.46 -9.05 -7.46
C TYR A 171 23.04 -8.54 -7.33
N PHE A 172 22.18 -8.86 -8.28
CA PHE A 172 20.75 -8.64 -8.15
C PHE A 172 19.96 -9.62 -9.01
N ALA A 173 18.66 -9.70 -8.72
CA ALA A 173 17.63 -10.30 -9.56
C ALA A 173 16.37 -9.42 -9.50
N ILE A 174 15.45 -9.65 -10.42
CA ILE A 174 14.13 -9.04 -10.43
C ILE A 174 13.14 -10.08 -9.89
N SER A 175 12.17 -9.65 -9.08
CA SER A 175 11.10 -10.54 -8.62
C SER A 175 10.08 -10.85 -9.71
N GLU A 176 9.55 -12.07 -9.67
CA GLU A 176 8.50 -12.58 -10.54
C GLU A 176 7.10 -12.10 -10.09
N GLU A 177 6.05 -12.44 -10.84
CA GLU A 177 4.65 -12.06 -10.55
C GLU A 177 4.18 -12.51 -9.15
N ASP A 178 4.66 -13.67 -8.68
CA ASP A 178 4.36 -14.20 -7.34
C ASP A 178 5.25 -13.61 -6.24
N GLY A 179 6.06 -12.61 -6.56
CA GLY A 179 6.97 -11.92 -5.64
C GLY A 179 8.22 -12.71 -5.31
N THR A 180 8.40 -13.93 -5.84
CA THR A 180 9.62 -14.71 -5.59
C THR A 180 10.79 -14.17 -6.40
N PHE A 181 12.01 -14.38 -5.90
CA PHE A 181 13.23 -14.04 -6.62
C PHE A 181 14.33 -15.08 -6.38
N THR A 182 15.24 -15.20 -7.34
CA THR A 182 16.45 -16.02 -7.20
C THR A 182 17.66 -15.28 -7.75
N ILE A 183 18.60 -14.92 -6.87
CA ILE A 183 19.90 -14.37 -7.25
C ILE A 183 20.87 -15.55 -7.37
N GLY A 184 21.19 -15.96 -8.59
CA GLY A 184 22.11 -17.07 -8.85
C GLY A 184 23.56 -16.63 -9.00
N ASN A 185 24.47 -17.62 -8.96
CA ASN A 185 25.91 -17.44 -9.19
C ASN A 185 26.54 -16.40 -8.24
N VAL A 186 26.14 -16.44 -6.98
CA VAL A 186 26.63 -15.56 -5.92
C VAL A 186 27.91 -16.14 -5.33
N ARG A 187 28.91 -15.29 -5.08
CA ARG A 187 30.11 -15.71 -4.35
C ARG A 187 29.80 -15.91 -2.87
N PRO A 188 30.27 -16.99 -2.21
CA PRO A 188 30.17 -17.12 -0.77
C PRO A 188 30.80 -15.92 -0.04
N GLY A 189 30.07 -15.35 0.91
CA GLY A 189 30.44 -14.09 1.55
C GLY A 189 29.31 -13.49 2.38
N GLU A 190 29.58 -12.33 2.96
CA GLU A 190 28.59 -11.56 3.72
C GLU A 190 28.03 -10.42 2.88
N TYR A 191 26.71 -10.22 2.91
CA TYR A 191 26.03 -9.24 2.07
C TYR A 191 24.93 -8.49 2.82
N ARG A 192 24.69 -7.24 2.41
CA ARG A 192 23.43 -6.53 2.71
C ARG A 192 22.39 -6.81 1.62
N VAL A 193 21.13 -6.91 2.02
CA VAL A 193 20.01 -7.13 1.11
C VAL A 193 19.13 -5.89 1.04
N VAL A 194 18.88 -5.39 -0.16
CA VAL A 194 17.93 -4.30 -0.44
C VAL A 194 17.03 -4.70 -1.59
N ALA A 195 15.73 -4.54 -1.41
CA ALA A 195 14.72 -4.65 -2.45
C ALA A 195 14.35 -3.24 -2.92
N LEU A 196 14.41 -3.00 -4.23
CA LEU A 196 14.22 -1.67 -4.80
C LEU A 196 13.12 -1.70 -5.86
N GLN A 197 12.02 -1.01 -5.60
CA GLN A 197 11.06 -0.70 -6.66
C GLN A 197 11.57 0.53 -7.41
N ARG A 198 12.13 0.28 -8.59
CA ARG A 198 12.79 1.30 -9.39
C ARG A 198 11.76 2.21 -10.04
N ASN A 199 12.14 3.47 -10.23
CA ASN A 199 11.44 4.32 -11.18
C ASN A 199 11.78 3.84 -12.59
N PRO A 200 10.81 3.67 -13.51
CA PRO A 200 11.09 3.23 -14.88
C PRO A 200 12.06 4.14 -15.64
N GLY A 201 12.19 5.42 -15.26
CA GLY A 201 13.15 6.35 -15.85
C GLY A 201 14.57 6.28 -15.25
N ALA A 202 14.76 5.57 -14.13
CA ALA A 202 16.06 5.43 -13.50
C ALA A 202 16.95 4.43 -14.26
N THR A 203 18.26 4.67 -14.25
CA THR A 203 19.27 3.73 -14.76
C THR A 203 20.04 3.04 -13.63
N ALA A 204 20.06 3.65 -12.44
CA ALA A 204 20.69 3.09 -11.25
C ALA A 204 19.90 1.89 -10.70
N TYR A 205 20.64 0.97 -10.06
CA TYR A 205 20.10 -0.18 -9.33
C TYR A 205 20.26 -0.02 -7.80
N TYR A 206 20.51 1.21 -7.36
CA TYR A 206 20.52 1.61 -5.96
C TYR A 206 19.47 2.71 -5.73
N PRO A 207 18.99 2.90 -4.49
CA PRO A 207 17.98 3.89 -4.15
C PRO A 207 18.61 5.28 -4.11
N ASP A 208 18.58 6.00 -5.23
CA ASP A 208 18.96 7.42 -5.30
C ASP A 208 17.76 8.31 -4.98
N TYR A 209 17.67 8.79 -3.74
CA TYR A 209 16.53 9.60 -3.28
C TYR A 209 16.60 11.05 -3.75
N ASP A 210 17.79 11.56 -4.06
CA ASP A 210 18.01 12.95 -4.50
C ASP A 210 18.05 13.07 -6.03
N GLY A 211 18.03 11.93 -6.73
CA GLY A 211 18.02 11.83 -8.18
C GLY A 211 16.75 12.37 -8.84
N VAL A 212 16.82 12.56 -10.16
CA VAL A 212 15.68 13.02 -10.98
C VAL A 212 14.54 12.00 -11.01
N PHE A 213 14.89 10.71 -10.89
CA PHE A 213 13.96 9.58 -10.90
C PHE A 213 14.10 8.80 -9.60
N PRO A 214 13.63 9.35 -8.46
CA PRO A 214 13.74 8.67 -7.19
C PRO A 214 12.92 7.38 -7.21
N PRO A 215 13.35 6.35 -6.45
CA PRO A 215 12.64 5.08 -6.39
C PRO A 215 11.22 5.25 -5.85
N LEU A 216 10.36 4.27 -6.16
CA LEU A 216 8.96 4.28 -5.73
C LEU A 216 8.81 3.68 -4.33
N ALA A 217 9.58 2.63 -4.04
CA ALA A 217 9.55 1.91 -2.78
C ALA A 217 10.89 1.20 -2.52
N VAL A 218 11.15 0.87 -1.25
CA VAL A 218 12.35 0.18 -0.81
C VAL A 218 12.03 -0.82 0.30
N GLY A 219 12.67 -1.98 0.28
CA GLY A 219 12.67 -2.96 1.35
C GLY A 219 14.10 -3.35 1.69
N PHE A 220 14.34 -3.86 2.89
CA PHE A 220 15.68 -4.30 3.29
C PHE A 220 15.63 -5.28 4.45
N ARG A 221 16.71 -6.04 4.61
CA ARG A 221 16.95 -6.83 5.82
C ARG A 221 17.65 -5.96 6.86
N ASP A 222 17.22 -6.08 8.11
CA ASP A 222 17.82 -5.39 9.27
C ASP A 222 19.29 -5.80 9.54
N SER A 223 19.66 -6.97 9.04
CA SER A 223 20.93 -7.65 9.26
C SER A 223 21.53 -8.10 7.94
N THR A 224 22.85 -8.27 7.95
CA THR A 224 23.58 -8.92 6.85
C THR A 224 23.23 -10.40 6.77
N ILE A 225 23.35 -10.96 5.57
CA ILE A 225 23.22 -12.39 5.32
C ILE A 225 24.60 -13.00 5.07
N LEU A 226 24.79 -14.24 5.51
CA LEU A 226 25.96 -15.05 5.18
C LEU A 226 25.57 -16.03 4.07
N VAL A 227 26.15 -15.85 2.89
CA VAL A 227 25.98 -16.74 1.74
C VAL A 227 27.03 -17.84 1.81
N SER A 228 26.56 -19.08 1.88
CA SER A 228 27.37 -20.29 1.74
C SER A 228 27.28 -20.84 0.31
N ASP A 229 28.19 -21.75 -0.06
CA ASP A 229 28.19 -22.40 -1.38
C ASP A 229 27.05 -23.45 -1.50
N ALA A 230 25.82 -22.95 -1.47
CA ALA A 230 24.56 -23.68 -1.48
C ALA A 230 23.42 -22.70 -1.86
N GLU A 231 22.19 -23.18 -1.75
CA GLU A 231 21.01 -22.31 -1.74
C GLU A 231 20.83 -21.67 -0.36
N ASN A 232 20.62 -20.35 -0.33
CA ASN A 232 20.51 -19.56 0.90
C ASN A 232 19.16 -18.82 0.91
N PRO A 233 18.09 -19.40 1.49
CA PRO A 233 16.79 -18.73 1.61
C PRO A 233 16.86 -17.63 2.69
N ILE A 234 16.35 -16.44 2.37
CA ILE A 234 16.36 -15.28 3.27
C ILE A 234 14.96 -14.90 3.78
N GLY A 235 13.93 -15.62 3.33
CA GLY A 235 12.53 -15.35 3.67
C GLY A 235 11.96 -14.14 2.91
N GLU A 236 11.03 -13.46 3.57
CA GLU A 236 10.30 -12.32 3.05
C GLU A 236 11.06 -11.01 3.29
N VAL A 237 11.09 -10.14 2.27
CA VAL A 237 11.52 -8.75 2.38
C VAL A 237 10.31 -7.84 2.13
N ARG A 238 9.90 -7.10 3.15
CA ARG A 238 8.81 -6.13 3.05
C ARG A 238 9.29 -4.85 2.41
N VAL A 239 8.53 -4.37 1.43
CA VAL A 239 8.86 -3.19 0.62
C VAL A 239 7.91 -2.05 1.00
N SER A 240 8.50 -0.93 1.39
CA SER A 240 7.85 0.27 1.89
C SER A 240 7.90 1.39 0.86
N PRO A 241 6.79 2.09 0.55
CA PRO A 241 6.82 3.29 -0.27
C PRO A 241 7.79 4.33 0.30
N ILE A 242 8.47 5.09 -0.56
CA ILE A 242 9.39 6.12 -0.10
C ILE A 242 8.63 7.18 0.73
N PRO A 243 9.08 7.50 1.95
CA PRO A 243 8.41 8.51 2.78
C PRO A 243 8.40 9.88 2.10
N VAL A 244 7.20 10.42 1.92
CA VAL A 244 7.00 11.77 1.38
C VAL A 244 7.36 12.77 2.47
N THR A 245 8.21 13.74 2.12
CA THR A 245 8.61 14.81 3.03
C THR A 245 7.44 15.77 3.23
N PRO A 246 6.95 15.99 4.48
CA PRO A 246 5.83 16.87 4.73
C PRO A 246 6.14 18.32 4.37
N LEU A 247 5.27 18.93 3.56
CA LEU A 247 5.37 20.33 3.15
C LEU A 247 4.00 21.00 3.22
N ALA A 248 3.96 22.23 3.71
CA ALA A 248 2.79 23.09 3.62
C ALA A 248 2.62 23.58 2.18
N THR A 249 1.44 23.38 1.61
CA THR A 249 1.07 23.88 0.29
C THR A 249 0.31 25.21 0.38
N GLU A 250 -0.51 25.35 1.42
CA GLU A 250 -1.32 26.54 1.68
C GLU A 250 -1.55 26.72 3.18
N VAL A 251 -1.58 27.97 3.65
CA VAL A 251 -1.94 28.30 5.03
C VAL A 251 -2.99 29.40 5.00
N THR A 252 -4.18 29.09 5.52
CA THR A 252 -5.28 30.04 5.63
C THR A 252 -5.75 30.22 7.06
N ALA A 253 -6.15 31.45 7.34
CA ALA A 253 -6.50 32.00 8.64
C ALA A 253 -7.72 32.94 8.48
N ASP A 254 -8.61 32.58 7.55
CA ASP A 254 -9.72 33.39 7.07
C ASP A 254 -10.98 33.32 7.97
N GLU A 255 -10.93 32.48 9.00
CA GLU A 255 -12.01 32.22 9.94
C GLU A 255 -11.52 32.33 11.38
N PHE A 256 -12.25 33.09 12.21
CA PHE A 256 -11.91 33.20 13.63
C PHE A 256 -11.96 31.83 14.32
N GLY A 257 -10.91 31.50 15.06
CA GLY A 257 -10.78 30.24 15.79
C GLY A 257 -10.32 29.06 14.95
N LEU A 258 -9.92 29.25 13.69
CA LEU A 258 -9.49 28.16 12.80
C LEU A 258 -8.27 28.56 11.96
N ILE A 259 -7.26 27.70 11.95
CA ILE A 259 -6.16 27.71 10.99
C ILE A 259 -6.29 26.46 10.13
N LYS A 260 -6.18 26.61 8.81
CA LYS A 260 -6.12 25.47 7.87
C LYS A 260 -4.75 25.45 7.22
N ILE A 261 -4.11 24.29 7.26
CA ILE A 261 -2.83 24.05 6.61
C ILE A 261 -3.06 22.94 5.59
N GLY A 262 -3.06 23.30 4.31
CA GLY A 262 -2.97 22.32 3.23
C GLY A 262 -1.57 21.72 3.21
N VAL A 263 -1.46 20.41 3.04
CA VAL A 263 -0.20 19.68 2.95
C VAL A 263 -0.15 18.82 1.69
N ASN A 264 1.06 18.44 1.27
CA ASN A 264 1.30 17.67 0.04
C ASN A 264 0.91 16.18 0.12
N GLN A 265 0.25 15.75 1.18
CA GLN A 265 -0.12 14.37 1.47
C GLN A 265 -1.32 14.31 2.43
N PRO A 266 -1.95 13.16 2.68
CA PRO A 266 -3.02 13.08 3.68
C PRO A 266 -2.58 13.66 5.03
N ALA A 267 -3.38 14.56 5.59
CA ALA A 267 -3.05 15.32 6.79
C ALA A 267 -2.69 14.41 7.97
N GLY A 268 -3.40 13.28 8.14
CA GLY A 268 -3.11 12.29 9.18
C GLY A 268 -1.72 11.65 9.10
N LYS A 269 -0.99 11.82 7.98
CA LYS A 269 0.41 11.38 7.83
C LYS A 269 1.43 12.43 8.27
N VAL A 270 1.02 13.64 8.62
CA VAL A 270 1.91 14.74 9.01
C VAL A 270 1.84 14.97 10.51
N ASP A 271 2.99 15.00 11.18
CA ASP A 271 3.13 15.44 12.55
C ASP A 271 3.32 16.96 12.61
N LEU A 272 2.88 17.56 13.70
CA LEU A 272 3.09 18.98 13.95
C LEU A 272 3.70 19.20 15.34
N ARG A 273 4.56 20.21 15.44
CA ARG A 273 5.05 20.72 16.72
C ARG A 273 4.84 22.22 16.79
N SER A 274 4.27 22.66 17.90
CA SER A 274 3.91 24.06 18.13
C SER A 274 4.26 24.43 19.57
N GLY A 275 4.46 25.73 19.82
CA GLY A 275 4.54 26.27 21.19
C GLY A 275 3.19 26.42 21.87
N ARG A 276 2.09 26.08 21.19
CA ARG A 276 0.70 26.25 21.62
C ARG A 276 -0.07 24.94 21.43
N GLU A 277 -1.11 24.78 22.24
CA GLU A 277 -2.04 23.68 22.08
C GLU A 277 -3.15 24.08 21.11
N TYR A 278 -3.35 23.22 20.11
CA TYR A 278 -4.45 23.30 19.18
C TYR A 278 -5.28 22.02 19.29
N LEU A 279 -6.58 22.16 19.07
CA LEU A 279 -7.35 20.99 18.69
C LEU A 279 -7.15 20.75 17.20
N ARG A 280 -6.53 19.63 16.88
CA ARG A 280 -6.34 19.17 15.52
C ARG A 280 -7.56 18.38 15.02
N ASN A 281 -7.96 18.63 13.79
CA ASN A 281 -8.91 17.81 13.06
C ASN A 281 -8.48 17.73 11.59
N ASP A 282 -8.22 16.54 11.09
CA ASP A 282 -7.70 16.37 9.74
C ASP A 282 -8.85 16.11 8.77
N LEU A 283 -8.79 16.77 7.61
CA LEU A 283 -9.72 16.52 6.51
C LEU A 283 -8.94 16.37 5.21
N ALA A 284 -8.90 15.15 4.68
CA ALA A 284 -8.12 14.82 3.49
C ALA A 284 -6.65 15.27 3.64
N ASP A 285 -6.20 16.24 2.85
CA ASP A 285 -4.88 16.85 2.83
C ASP A 285 -4.79 18.16 3.64
N THR A 286 -5.83 18.48 4.42
CA THR A 286 -5.90 19.72 5.20
C THR A 286 -5.86 19.42 6.70
N ILE A 287 -4.83 19.91 7.38
CA ILE A 287 -4.77 19.96 8.84
C ILE A 287 -5.59 21.16 9.31
N ARG A 288 -6.61 20.94 10.15
CA ARG A 288 -7.36 22.02 10.78
C ARG A 288 -6.97 22.16 12.23
N LEU A 289 -6.57 23.35 12.64
CA LEU A 289 -6.16 23.68 14.00
C LEU A 289 -7.12 24.70 14.59
N TYR A 290 -7.93 24.27 15.56
CA TYR A 290 -8.82 25.15 16.29
C TYR A 290 -8.11 25.73 17.51
N TYR A 291 -8.30 27.03 17.74
CA TYR A 291 -7.70 27.77 18.86
C TYR A 291 -8.76 28.64 19.54
N ARG A 292 -8.62 28.86 20.86
CA ARG A 292 -9.54 29.72 21.63
C ARG A 292 -9.14 31.20 21.63
N GLU A 293 -7.84 31.47 21.64
CA GLU A 293 -7.31 32.83 21.71
C GLU A 293 -6.34 33.06 20.54
N PRO A 294 -6.56 34.09 19.71
CA PRO A 294 -5.64 34.41 18.62
C PRO A 294 -4.29 34.84 19.20
N ALA A 295 -3.21 34.27 18.68
CA ALA A 295 -1.86 34.73 18.98
C ALA A 295 -0.88 34.17 17.94
N ALA A 296 0.30 34.79 17.85
CA ALA A 296 1.31 34.36 16.91
C ALA A 296 1.87 32.99 17.31
N ASP A 297 2.29 32.21 16.32
CA ASP A 297 2.90 30.92 16.54
C ASP A 297 3.83 30.50 15.38
N THR A 298 4.71 29.55 15.66
CA THR A 298 5.55 28.88 14.66
C THR A 298 5.28 27.39 14.75
N ILE A 299 4.67 26.84 13.71
CA ILE A 299 4.27 25.44 13.62
C ILE A 299 5.27 24.72 12.73
N LEU A 300 5.95 23.72 13.29
CA LEU A 300 6.86 22.86 12.56
C LEU A 300 6.08 21.67 12.02
N LEU A 301 6.18 21.39 10.72
CA LEU A 301 5.59 20.22 10.09
C LEU A 301 6.67 19.17 9.85
N GLY A 302 6.32 17.91 10.09
CA GLY A 302 7.30 16.83 10.04
C GLY A 302 6.67 15.45 10.10
N ARG A 303 7.52 14.45 10.26
CA ARG A 303 7.14 13.06 10.52
C ARG A 303 8.20 12.42 11.40
N ASP A 304 7.78 11.67 12.41
CA ASP A 304 8.66 10.87 13.27
C ASP A 304 9.76 11.71 13.93
N SER A 305 9.36 12.87 14.46
CA SER A 305 10.23 13.89 15.10
C SER A 305 11.21 14.61 14.15
N ILE A 306 11.17 14.33 12.86
CA ILE A 306 11.93 15.05 11.84
C ILE A 306 11.01 16.11 11.23
N TYR A 307 11.33 17.38 11.47
CA TYR A 307 10.55 18.51 10.98
C TYR A 307 11.22 19.13 9.76
N SER A 308 10.54 19.03 8.62
CA SER A 308 11.02 19.45 7.30
C SER A 308 10.54 20.82 6.87
N ASP A 309 9.46 21.34 7.47
CA ASP A 309 8.87 22.61 7.08
C ASP A 309 8.40 23.44 8.28
N THR A 310 8.23 24.74 8.06
CA THR A 310 7.86 25.72 9.10
C THR A 310 6.78 26.67 8.60
N VAL A 311 5.66 26.69 9.32
CA VAL A 311 4.52 27.59 9.09
C VAL A 311 4.51 28.70 10.15
N PHE A 312 4.49 29.96 9.71
CA PHE A 312 4.35 31.12 10.58
C PHE A 312 2.91 31.61 10.63
N VAL A 313 2.35 31.70 11.83
CA VAL A 313 1.01 32.24 12.09
C VAL A 313 1.17 33.62 12.74
N SER A 314 0.64 34.67 12.10
CA SER A 314 0.91 36.07 12.49
C SER A 314 0.12 36.56 13.71
N GLY A 315 -0.84 35.79 14.23
CA GLY A 315 -1.58 36.09 15.47
C GLY A 315 -2.58 37.25 15.40
N ALA A 316 -2.42 38.18 14.45
CA ALA A 316 -3.37 39.23 14.14
C ALA A 316 -4.57 38.65 13.35
N MET A 317 -5.40 37.88 14.03
CA MET A 317 -6.61 37.24 13.46
C MET A 317 -7.89 37.99 13.86
N ASP A 318 -7.76 39.19 14.45
CA ASP A 318 -8.87 40.00 14.98
C ASP A 318 -9.88 40.44 13.91
N ASP A 319 -9.46 40.52 12.64
CA ASP A 319 -10.34 40.88 11.51
C ASP A 319 -11.07 39.66 10.89
N ALA A 320 -10.75 38.43 11.32
CA ALA A 320 -11.37 37.24 10.76
C ALA A 320 -12.83 37.13 11.24
N PRO A 321 -13.80 36.88 10.34
CA PRO A 321 -15.20 36.78 10.72
C PRO A 321 -15.47 35.56 11.61
N VAL A 322 -16.34 35.75 12.61
CA VAL A 322 -17.00 34.64 13.32
C VAL A 322 -18.15 34.17 12.43
N LEU A 323 -17.96 33.02 11.78
CA LEU A 323 -19.02 32.37 11.01
C LEU A 323 -20.11 31.82 11.94
N PRO A 324 -21.38 31.77 11.48
CA PRO A 324 -22.45 31.17 12.27
C PRO A 324 -22.17 29.68 12.56
N LEU A 325 -22.51 29.24 13.77
CA LEU A 325 -22.44 27.83 14.15
C LEU A 325 -23.52 27.05 13.38
N THR A 326 -23.11 26.11 12.53
CA THR A 326 -24.01 25.34 11.66
C THR A 326 -23.66 23.86 11.66
N ALA A 327 -24.68 23.01 11.51
CA ALA A 327 -24.47 21.58 11.30
C ALA A 327 -24.12 21.33 9.82
N VAL A 328 -22.88 20.88 9.58
CA VAL A 328 -22.31 20.61 8.25
C VAL A 328 -22.36 19.13 7.85
N GLY A 329 -22.52 18.24 8.83
CA GLY A 329 -22.61 16.80 8.60
C GLY A 329 -23.74 16.15 9.40
N LYS A 330 -24.23 15.02 8.91
CA LYS A 330 -25.30 14.24 9.54
C LYS A 330 -25.10 12.74 9.29
N SER A 331 -25.76 11.91 10.09
CA SER A 331 -26.01 10.51 9.74
C SER A 331 -26.67 10.44 8.35
N THR A 332 -26.06 9.68 7.44
CA THR A 332 -26.60 9.37 6.12
C THR A 332 -27.28 8.01 6.13
N GLY A 333 -28.41 7.86 5.43
CA GLY A 333 -29.14 6.59 5.39
C GLY A 333 -29.92 6.28 6.68
N LYS A 334 -30.13 4.99 6.97
CA LYS A 334 -30.73 4.55 8.24
C LYS A 334 -29.70 4.69 9.36
N VAL A 335 -30.11 5.24 10.50
CA VAL A 335 -29.28 5.34 11.70
C VAL A 335 -29.04 3.95 12.26
N ASN A 336 -27.77 3.59 12.42
CA ASN A 336 -27.35 2.43 13.17
C ASN A 336 -27.71 2.63 14.66
N PRO A 337 -28.54 1.75 15.27
CA PRO A 337 -28.99 1.93 16.63
C PRO A 337 -27.84 1.91 17.66
N GLY A 338 -26.74 1.20 17.38
CA GLY A 338 -25.56 1.16 18.24
C GLY A 338 -24.71 2.44 18.17
N GLU A 339 -24.63 3.06 17.00
CA GLU A 339 -23.91 4.33 16.82
C GLU A 339 -24.70 5.52 17.36
N GLY A 340 -26.00 5.56 17.07
CA GLY A 340 -26.90 6.66 17.38
C GLY A 340 -26.86 7.78 16.34
N ILE A 341 -27.46 8.92 16.68
CA ILE A 341 -27.53 10.09 15.79
C ILE A 341 -26.19 10.82 15.86
N ARG A 342 -25.58 11.04 14.69
CA ARG A 342 -24.37 11.85 14.54
C ARG A 342 -24.70 13.19 13.90
N LEU A 343 -24.36 14.28 14.58
CA LEU A 343 -24.41 15.64 14.05
C LEU A 343 -23.00 16.24 14.10
N VAL A 344 -22.52 16.73 12.96
CA VAL A 344 -21.20 17.37 12.87
C VAL A 344 -21.38 18.85 12.61
N PHE A 345 -20.73 19.67 13.42
CA PHE A 345 -20.73 21.11 13.32
C PHE A 345 -19.48 21.61 12.61
N ASN A 346 -19.53 22.82 12.06
CA ASN A 346 -18.36 23.46 11.46
C ASN A 346 -17.27 23.82 12.48
N ARG A 347 -17.55 23.72 13.79
CA ARG A 347 -16.66 24.10 14.88
C ARG A 347 -16.82 23.21 16.10
N PRO A 348 -15.78 23.10 16.95
CA PRO A 348 -15.85 22.42 18.24
C PRO A 348 -16.93 22.99 19.16
N LEU A 349 -17.65 22.09 19.82
CA LEU A 349 -18.74 22.40 20.73
C LEU A 349 -18.22 22.53 22.17
N SER A 350 -18.79 23.48 22.91
CA SER A 350 -18.56 23.63 24.35
C SER A 350 -19.67 22.99 25.18
N SER A 351 -20.93 23.17 24.78
CA SER A 351 -22.08 22.72 25.57
C SER A 351 -23.34 22.58 24.74
N ILE A 352 -24.29 21.83 25.29
CA ILE A 352 -25.66 21.68 24.79
C ILE A 352 -26.66 21.94 25.92
N ASP A 353 -27.69 22.73 25.64
CA ASP A 353 -28.84 22.89 26.53
C ASP A 353 -29.90 21.85 26.17
N THR A 354 -29.96 20.78 26.96
CA THR A 354 -30.90 19.67 26.73
C THR A 354 -32.37 20.08 26.86
N SER A 355 -32.69 21.21 27.49
CA SER A 355 -34.07 21.74 27.55
C SER A 355 -34.56 22.26 26.20
N LEU A 356 -33.63 22.60 25.31
CA LEU A 356 -33.87 23.12 23.95
C LEU A 356 -33.70 22.04 22.87
N VAL A 357 -33.45 20.79 23.27
CA VAL A 357 -33.24 19.67 22.36
C VAL A 357 -34.33 18.63 22.56
N ARG A 358 -35.06 18.36 21.48
CA ARG A 358 -36.23 17.49 21.48
C ARG A 358 -36.02 16.36 20.50
N LEU A 359 -36.22 15.13 20.97
CA LEU A 359 -36.25 13.94 20.15
C LEU A 359 -37.66 13.37 20.20
N PHE A 360 -38.28 13.21 19.05
CA PHE A 360 -39.61 12.63 18.91
C PHE A 360 -39.51 11.32 18.15
N ARG A 361 -40.42 10.39 18.47
CA ARG A 361 -40.65 9.19 17.67
C ARG A 361 -41.96 9.39 16.94
N ASP A 362 -41.96 9.19 15.63
CA ASP A 362 -43.16 9.27 14.79
C ASP A 362 -43.96 10.59 15.04
N THR A 363 -45.28 10.54 15.09
CA THR A 363 -46.18 11.66 15.39
C THR A 363 -46.47 11.83 16.89
N PHE A 364 -45.77 11.11 17.77
CA PHE A 364 -46.03 11.19 19.22
C PHE A 364 -45.61 12.55 19.79
N VAL A 365 -46.48 13.08 20.66
CA VAL A 365 -46.29 14.41 21.28
C VAL A 365 -45.21 14.40 22.36
N ASN A 366 -44.95 13.24 22.97
CA ASN A 366 -44.01 13.11 24.09
C ASN A 366 -42.58 12.89 23.58
N PRO A 367 -41.59 13.70 24.04
CA PRO A 367 -40.19 13.48 23.70
C PRO A 367 -39.66 12.14 24.22
N VAL A 368 -38.78 11.53 23.43
CA VAL A 368 -38.00 10.34 23.77
C VAL A 368 -36.78 10.76 24.58
N ALA A 369 -36.52 10.06 25.68
CA ALA A 369 -35.32 10.29 26.48
C ALA A 369 -34.07 9.87 25.69
N TYR A 370 -33.02 10.69 25.78
CA TYR A 370 -31.74 10.45 25.13
C TYR A 370 -30.59 10.79 26.08
N THR A 371 -29.44 10.24 25.75
CA THR A 371 -28.13 10.63 26.26
C THR A 371 -27.35 11.27 25.13
N TYR A 372 -26.40 12.13 25.46
CA TYR A 372 -25.54 12.74 24.46
C TYR A 372 -24.09 12.70 24.91
N THR A 373 -23.19 12.76 23.92
CA THR A 373 -21.75 12.95 24.14
C THR A 373 -21.23 13.91 23.07
N ILE A 374 -20.42 14.88 23.48
CA ILE A 374 -19.53 15.60 22.57
C ILE A 374 -18.25 14.76 22.52
N ASP A 375 -17.84 14.35 21.32
CA ASP A 375 -16.69 13.46 21.16
C ASP A 375 -15.42 14.18 21.65
N SER A 376 -14.65 13.56 22.55
CA SER A 376 -13.44 14.18 23.11
C SER A 376 -12.29 14.29 22.11
N VAL A 377 -12.28 13.41 21.10
CA VAL A 377 -11.29 13.39 20.02
C VAL A 377 -11.75 14.30 18.88
N TYR A 378 -13.06 14.30 18.57
CA TYR A 378 -13.68 15.12 17.53
C TYR A 378 -14.75 16.06 18.11
N PRO A 379 -14.41 17.12 18.86
CA PRO A 379 -15.38 17.92 19.62
C PRO A 379 -16.36 18.74 18.77
N ALA A 380 -16.22 18.75 17.44
CA ALA A 380 -17.25 19.25 16.53
C ALA A 380 -18.41 18.25 16.32
N GLU A 381 -18.27 17.03 16.83
CA GLU A 381 -19.23 15.94 16.71
C GLU A 381 -20.08 15.79 17.98
N LEU A 382 -21.38 15.89 17.80
CA LEU A 382 -22.39 15.58 18.80
C LEU A 382 -23.02 14.23 18.46
N ARG A 383 -22.91 13.27 19.38
CA ARG A 383 -23.62 11.99 19.32
C ARG A 383 -24.78 11.98 20.29
N LEU A 384 -25.94 11.52 19.82
CA LEU A 384 -27.11 11.27 20.66
C LEU A 384 -27.52 9.81 20.57
N ARG A 385 -27.75 9.19 21.73
CA ARG A 385 -28.21 7.81 21.85
C ARG A 385 -29.49 7.76 22.65
N ALA A 386 -30.44 6.98 22.18
CA ALA A 386 -31.71 6.73 22.87
C ALA A 386 -31.96 5.23 22.90
N ASN A 387 -32.92 4.81 23.74
CA ASN A 387 -33.47 3.47 23.63
C ASN A 387 -34.39 3.42 22.42
N TRP A 388 -33.79 3.14 21.26
CA TRP A 388 -34.50 3.10 20.00
C TRP A 388 -35.56 2.00 20.01
N SER A 389 -36.82 2.37 19.78
CA SER A 389 -37.81 1.43 19.27
C SER A 389 -37.48 1.14 17.80
N GLU A 390 -37.37 -0.14 17.49
CA GLU A 390 -36.92 -0.68 16.19
C GLU A 390 -37.77 -0.17 15.02
N ALA A 391 -37.09 0.04 13.86
CA ALA A 391 -37.70 0.40 12.59
C ALA A 391 -38.69 1.59 12.63
N ALA A 392 -38.44 2.59 13.49
CA ALA A 392 -39.30 3.75 13.64
C ALA A 392 -38.67 5.04 13.08
N PRO A 393 -39.48 5.96 12.52
CA PRO A 393 -39.02 7.30 12.22
C PRO A 393 -38.83 8.09 13.51
N TYR A 394 -37.74 8.84 13.58
CA TYR A 394 -37.44 9.80 14.64
C TYR A 394 -37.27 11.18 14.03
N PHE A 395 -37.62 12.19 14.81
CA PHE A 395 -37.40 13.58 14.47
C PHE A 395 -36.65 14.24 15.63
N ILE A 396 -35.48 14.79 15.34
CA ILE A 396 -34.71 15.56 16.31
C ILE A 396 -34.73 17.03 15.93
N GLU A 397 -34.95 17.88 16.93
CA GLU A 397 -34.95 19.33 16.81
C GLU A 397 -34.04 19.93 17.88
N LEU A 398 -33.06 20.71 17.45
CA LEU A 398 -32.24 21.56 18.31
C LEU A 398 -32.69 22.99 18.02
N LEU A 399 -33.38 23.61 18.98
CA LEU A 399 -33.89 24.98 18.82
C LEU A 399 -32.75 26.01 18.74
N PRO A 400 -33.00 27.27 18.33
CA PRO A 400 -32.01 28.33 18.44
C PRO A 400 -31.41 28.35 19.85
N THR A 401 -30.11 28.62 19.93
CA THR A 401 -29.32 28.63 21.17
C THR A 401 -29.17 27.28 21.90
N ALA A 402 -29.61 26.16 21.33
CA ALA A 402 -29.47 24.84 21.95
C ALA A 402 -28.02 24.35 22.05
N VAL A 403 -27.15 24.76 21.12
CA VAL A 403 -25.74 24.35 21.07
C VAL A 403 -24.86 25.58 21.08
N THR A 404 -23.76 25.52 21.84
CA THR A 404 -22.77 26.60 21.92
C THR A 404 -21.38 26.06 21.61
N ASP A 405 -20.62 26.77 20.76
CA ASP A 405 -19.24 26.45 20.41
C ASP A 405 -18.23 26.94 21.46
N TRP A 406 -16.94 26.65 21.26
CA TRP A 406 -15.86 27.11 22.15
C TRP A 406 -15.70 28.64 22.23
N TYR A 407 -16.26 29.37 21.28
CA TYR A 407 -16.15 30.83 21.17
C TYR A 407 -17.38 31.54 21.74
N GLY A 408 -18.32 30.78 22.34
CA GLY A 408 -19.56 31.31 22.89
C GLY A 408 -20.61 31.64 21.84
N THR A 409 -20.42 31.22 20.58
CA THR A 409 -21.41 31.38 19.52
C THR A 409 -22.39 30.22 19.56
N SER A 410 -23.67 30.53 19.56
CA SER A 410 -24.72 29.51 19.53
C SER A 410 -25.32 29.35 18.13
N ASN A 411 -25.97 28.22 17.88
CA ASN A 411 -26.69 28.01 16.63
C ASN A 411 -27.80 29.07 16.46
N PRO A 412 -27.81 29.83 15.35
CA PRO A 412 -28.75 30.94 15.19
C PRO A 412 -30.18 30.47 14.89
N ASP A 413 -30.30 29.35 14.17
CA ASP A 413 -31.56 28.79 13.70
C ASP A 413 -31.78 27.37 14.23
N THR A 414 -33.03 26.91 14.14
CA THR A 414 -33.41 25.53 14.46
C THR A 414 -32.71 24.53 13.53
N ILE A 415 -32.06 23.52 14.14
CA ILE A 415 -31.51 22.38 13.43
C ILE A 415 -32.48 21.21 13.60
N ALA A 416 -33.28 20.96 12.56
CA ALA A 416 -34.24 19.87 12.52
C ALA A 416 -33.75 18.73 11.60
N ARG A 417 -33.89 17.47 12.03
CA ARG A 417 -33.53 16.28 11.23
C ARG A 417 -34.55 15.16 11.43
N SER A 418 -35.04 14.64 10.31
CA SER A 418 -35.79 13.37 10.27
C SER A 418 -34.82 12.23 10.03
N LEU A 419 -34.99 11.14 10.77
CA LEU A 419 -34.07 10.03 10.87
C LEU A 419 -34.89 8.75 10.86
N ASN A 420 -34.40 7.71 10.19
CA ASN A 420 -34.99 6.38 10.31
C ASN A 420 -33.98 5.50 11.02
N VAL A 421 -34.34 4.95 12.18
CA VAL A 421 -33.45 4.03 12.90
C VAL A 421 -33.72 2.63 12.36
N ALA A 422 -32.67 1.95 11.93
CA ALA A 422 -32.77 0.58 11.45
C ALA A 422 -33.18 -0.38 12.60
N ALA A 423 -33.82 -1.50 12.27
CA ALA A 423 -34.11 -2.52 13.28
C ALA A 423 -32.80 -3.15 13.79
N ALA A 424 -32.72 -3.50 15.07
CA ALA A 424 -31.54 -4.15 15.64
C ALA A 424 -31.24 -5.49 14.93
N GLU A 425 -32.30 -6.19 14.52
CA GLU A 425 -32.24 -7.44 13.76
C GLU A 425 -31.62 -7.29 12.36
N GLU A 426 -31.53 -6.07 11.80
CA GLU A 426 -30.82 -5.82 10.53
C GLU A 426 -29.29 -5.94 10.68
N PHE A 427 -28.76 -6.00 11.90
CA PHE A 427 -27.33 -5.99 12.18
C PHE A 427 -26.88 -7.26 12.92
N GLY A 428 -25.59 -7.53 12.88
CA GLY A 428 -24.95 -8.61 13.65
C GLY A 428 -24.07 -8.10 14.80
N VAL A 429 -23.54 -9.06 15.54
CA VAL A 429 -22.51 -8.87 16.58
C VAL A 429 -21.30 -9.71 16.24
N LEU A 430 -20.11 -9.11 16.26
CA LEU A 430 -18.84 -9.82 16.12
C LEU A 430 -18.06 -9.68 17.42
N THR A 431 -17.69 -10.81 18.03
CA THR A 431 -16.77 -10.84 19.17
C THR A 431 -15.42 -11.40 18.70
N VAL A 432 -14.37 -10.61 18.88
CA VAL A 432 -12.98 -11.00 18.58
C VAL A 432 -12.26 -11.25 19.90
N THR A 433 -11.70 -12.44 20.05
CA THR A 433 -10.86 -12.85 21.18
C THR A 433 -9.43 -13.05 20.68
N LEU A 434 -8.51 -12.25 21.20
CA LEU A 434 -7.07 -12.34 20.94
C LEU A 434 -6.41 -13.02 22.14
N ALA A 435 -5.62 -14.06 21.89
CA ALA A 435 -4.81 -14.77 22.87
C ALA A 435 -3.33 -14.77 22.48
N ASN A 436 -2.46 -14.93 23.47
CA ASN A 436 -1.00 -14.97 23.30
C ASN A 436 -0.42 -13.70 22.65
N LEU A 437 -1.02 -12.54 22.97
CA LEU A 437 -0.42 -11.25 22.64
C LEU A 437 0.92 -11.09 23.38
N ASN A 438 1.89 -10.47 22.73
CA ASN A 438 3.13 -10.11 23.38
C ASN A 438 2.85 -8.97 24.36
N SER A 439 2.96 -9.25 25.66
CA SER A 439 2.71 -8.30 26.73
C SER A 439 3.71 -7.14 26.80
N THR A 440 4.71 -7.07 25.92
CA THR A 440 5.66 -5.95 25.83
C THR A 440 5.42 -5.05 24.62
N LEU A 441 4.38 -5.32 23.83
CA LEU A 441 4.04 -4.56 22.63
C LEU A 441 2.65 -3.96 22.75
N ASP A 442 2.46 -2.88 22.01
CA ASP A 442 1.14 -2.27 21.79
C ASP A 442 0.58 -2.72 20.44
N TYR A 443 -0.74 -2.69 20.33
CA TYR A 443 -1.45 -3.13 19.13
C TYR A 443 -2.61 -2.21 18.77
N ILE A 444 -2.85 -2.08 17.47
CA ILE A 444 -4.05 -1.47 16.93
C ILE A 444 -4.92 -2.58 16.33
N LEU A 445 -6.09 -2.78 16.91
CA LEU A 445 -7.11 -3.69 16.40
C LEU A 445 -8.19 -2.89 15.67
N ARG A 446 -8.54 -3.29 14.44
CA ARG A 446 -9.67 -2.70 13.70
C ARG A 446 -10.33 -3.74 12.80
N LEU A 447 -11.55 -3.42 12.34
CA LEU A 447 -12.23 -4.19 11.30
C LEU A 447 -12.08 -3.47 9.97
N VAL A 448 -11.83 -4.23 8.92
CA VAL A 448 -11.93 -3.76 7.52
C VAL A 448 -13.00 -4.56 6.78
N ASP A 449 -13.65 -3.94 5.81
CA ASP A 449 -14.60 -4.63 4.93
C ASP A 449 -13.89 -5.37 3.78
N SER A 450 -14.69 -5.96 2.88
CA SER A 450 -14.21 -6.64 1.68
C SER A 450 -13.52 -5.74 0.65
N GLU A 451 -13.69 -4.42 0.75
CA GLU A 451 -13.01 -3.45 -0.11
C GLU A 451 -11.67 -3.00 0.53
N GLY A 452 -11.36 -3.46 1.74
CA GLY A 452 -10.17 -3.08 2.49
C GLY A 452 -10.33 -1.78 3.28
N GLU A 453 -11.53 -1.20 3.32
CA GLU A 453 -11.81 0.05 4.01
C GLU A 453 -12.05 -0.18 5.50
N VAL A 454 -11.48 0.69 6.34
CA VAL A 454 -11.60 0.59 7.79
C VAL A 454 -13.01 0.95 8.22
N ILE A 455 -13.66 0.06 8.95
CA ILE A 455 -14.97 0.32 9.55
C ILE A 455 -14.81 1.33 10.68
N VAL A 456 -15.41 2.51 10.49
CA VAL A 456 -15.36 3.62 11.44
C VAL A 456 -15.81 3.19 12.84
N GLY A 457 -15.07 3.61 13.87
CA GLY A 457 -15.41 3.31 15.26
C GLY A 457 -15.04 1.90 15.75
N THR A 458 -14.45 1.06 14.91
CA THR A 458 -13.97 -0.29 15.30
C THR A 458 -12.54 -0.29 15.84
N ARG A 459 -11.78 0.78 15.63
CA ARG A 459 -10.40 0.89 16.13
C ARG A 459 -10.33 0.74 17.66
N ARG A 460 -9.42 -0.09 18.16
CA ARG A 460 -9.09 -0.29 19.57
C ARG A 460 -7.57 -0.29 19.72
N PHE A 461 -7.09 0.28 20.82
CA PHE A 461 -5.68 0.29 21.18
C PHE A 461 -5.47 -0.66 22.37
N ILE A 462 -4.61 -1.65 22.19
CA ILE A 462 -4.33 -2.69 23.17
C ILE A 462 -2.92 -2.45 23.67
N HIS A 463 -2.80 -2.16 24.96
CA HIS A 463 -1.50 -1.80 25.56
C HIS A 463 -0.99 -2.91 26.46
N GLU A 464 0.17 -3.48 26.13
CA GLU A 464 0.91 -4.45 26.96
C GLU A 464 0.04 -5.56 27.58
N ARG A 465 -0.77 -6.25 26.77
CA ARG A 465 -1.68 -7.31 27.24
C ARG A 465 -1.33 -8.66 26.65
N PHE A 466 -1.71 -9.72 27.37
CA PHE A 466 -1.61 -11.11 26.90
C PHE A 466 -2.90 -11.61 26.23
N GLU A 467 -4.05 -11.13 26.70
CA GLU A 467 -5.38 -11.45 26.16
C GLU A 467 -6.21 -10.18 26.01
N TYR A 468 -7.07 -10.16 24.98
CA TYR A 468 -7.97 -9.04 24.73
C TYR A 468 -9.26 -9.51 24.03
N ILE A 469 -10.41 -9.01 24.49
CA ILE A 469 -11.72 -9.31 23.90
C ILE A 469 -12.36 -8.00 23.44
N ALA A 470 -12.75 -7.94 22.16
CA ALA A 470 -13.50 -6.84 21.59
C ALA A 470 -14.85 -7.33 21.07
N THR A 471 -15.94 -6.72 21.55
CA THR A 471 -17.28 -6.96 21.01
C THR A 471 -17.74 -5.76 20.18
N TYR A 472 -17.97 -5.99 18.89
CA TYR A 472 -18.51 -5.05 17.94
C TYR A 472 -20.00 -5.33 17.75
N ARG A 473 -20.85 -4.42 18.23
CA ARG A 473 -22.31 -4.54 18.14
C ARG A 473 -22.84 -3.71 17.00
N SER A 474 -23.97 -4.14 16.47
CA SER A 474 -24.69 -3.43 15.41
C SER A 474 -23.85 -3.25 14.15
N LEU A 475 -23.07 -4.26 13.79
CA LEU A 475 -22.33 -4.27 12.53
C LEU A 475 -23.29 -4.59 11.37
N PRO A 476 -23.21 -3.88 10.24
CA PRO A 476 -23.93 -4.28 9.03
C PRO A 476 -23.61 -5.74 8.66
N PRO A 477 -24.54 -6.46 8.00
CA PRO A 477 -24.21 -7.76 7.44
C PRO A 477 -23.14 -7.61 6.35
N GLY A 478 -22.15 -8.50 6.35
CA GLY A 478 -21.04 -8.43 5.41
C GLY A 478 -19.87 -9.34 5.80
N ASN A 479 -18.84 -9.31 4.96
CA ASN A 479 -17.57 -9.94 5.24
C ASN A 479 -16.64 -8.93 5.90
N TYR A 480 -15.96 -9.37 6.96
CA TYR A 480 -15.04 -8.55 7.71
C TYR A 480 -13.69 -9.27 7.82
N LEU A 481 -12.61 -8.50 7.80
CA LEU A 481 -11.32 -8.96 8.25
C LEU A 481 -10.98 -8.27 9.56
N VAL A 482 -10.45 -9.04 10.50
CA VAL A 482 -9.79 -8.49 11.67
C VAL A 482 -8.38 -8.10 11.26
N GLU A 483 -8.05 -6.82 11.35
CA GLU A 483 -6.70 -6.32 11.12
C GLU A 483 -6.05 -5.95 12.46
N LEU A 484 -4.91 -6.56 12.73
CA LEU A 484 -4.09 -6.34 13.92
C LEU A 484 -2.73 -5.78 13.49
N ILE A 485 -2.44 -4.56 13.89
CA ILE A 485 -1.18 -3.87 13.63
C ILE A 485 -0.34 -3.91 14.90
N TYR A 486 0.92 -4.29 14.78
CA TYR A 486 1.90 -4.29 15.87
C TYR A 486 2.49 -2.89 15.97
N ASP A 487 1.95 -2.11 16.91
CA ASP A 487 2.32 -0.71 17.15
C ASP A 487 3.59 -0.68 18.03
N SER A 488 4.71 -0.89 17.37
CA SER A 488 6.01 -1.12 18.01
C SER A 488 6.56 0.12 18.73
N ASN A 489 6.05 1.30 18.37
CA ASN A 489 6.48 2.57 18.92
C ASN A 489 5.37 3.27 19.75
N GLY A 490 4.19 2.65 19.90
CA GLY A 490 3.10 3.09 20.75
C GLY A 490 2.49 4.43 20.31
N ASN A 491 2.54 4.75 19.02
CA ASN A 491 2.09 6.05 18.51
C ASN A 491 0.67 6.01 17.93
N GLU A 492 -0.03 4.88 18.09
CA GLU A 492 -1.40 4.68 17.66
C GLU A 492 -1.60 4.90 16.15
N ARG A 493 -0.63 4.55 15.32
CA ARG A 493 -0.72 4.51 13.84
C ARG A 493 0.17 3.42 13.27
N PHE A 494 0.01 3.15 11.97
CA PHE A 494 0.94 2.30 11.24
C PHE A 494 2.12 3.16 10.75
N ASP A 495 3.35 2.67 10.95
CA ASP A 495 4.55 3.26 10.39
C ASP A 495 5.22 2.38 9.33
N SER A 496 5.43 3.01 8.17
CA SER A 496 6.20 2.44 7.07
C SER A 496 7.69 2.34 7.39
N GLY A 497 8.36 1.42 6.70
CA GLY A 497 9.80 1.28 6.74
C GLY A 497 10.53 2.49 6.15
N ASP A 498 11.73 2.77 6.67
CA ASP A 498 12.63 3.82 6.14
C ASP A 498 14.08 3.32 6.17
N LEU A 499 14.62 3.08 4.97
CA LEU A 499 15.99 2.59 4.79
C LEU A 499 17.03 3.58 5.34
N ARG A 500 16.78 4.90 5.28
CA ARG A 500 17.74 5.92 5.78
C ARG A 500 18.00 5.80 7.27
N PHE A 501 16.99 5.33 8.02
CA PHE A 501 17.06 5.15 9.47
C PHE A 501 17.17 3.68 9.88
N GLY A 502 17.26 2.76 8.93
CA GLY A 502 17.23 1.31 9.21
C GLY A 502 15.95 0.85 9.90
N ARG A 503 14.84 1.59 9.75
CA ARG A 503 13.56 1.26 10.37
C ARG A 503 12.78 0.27 9.51
N GLN A 504 12.44 -0.88 10.06
CA GLN A 504 11.52 -1.85 9.44
C GLN A 504 10.08 -1.35 9.52
N PRO A 505 9.21 -1.69 8.54
CA PRO A 505 7.79 -1.43 8.67
C PRO A 505 7.17 -2.21 9.82
N GLU A 506 6.12 -1.65 10.39
CA GLU A 506 5.33 -2.36 11.39
C GLU A 506 4.62 -3.57 10.79
N VAL A 507 4.35 -4.57 11.63
CA VAL A 507 3.74 -5.81 11.17
C VAL A 507 2.22 -5.66 11.16
N VAL A 508 1.59 -6.06 10.06
CA VAL A 508 0.14 -6.15 9.94
C VAL A 508 -0.26 -7.60 9.75
N GLN A 509 -1.18 -8.09 10.57
CA GLN A 509 -1.79 -9.41 10.42
C GLN A 509 -3.28 -9.27 10.17
N ARG A 510 -3.78 -9.97 9.15
CA ARG A 510 -5.22 -10.00 8.79
C ARG A 510 -5.78 -11.39 9.02
N PHE A 511 -6.96 -11.44 9.62
CA PHE A 511 -7.66 -12.68 9.91
C PHE A 511 -9.08 -12.62 9.38
N GLU A 512 -9.42 -13.55 8.49
CA GLU A 512 -10.78 -13.69 7.97
C GLU A 512 -11.76 -14.06 9.09
N THR A 513 -12.92 -13.41 9.10
CA THR A 513 -14.04 -13.84 9.93
C THR A 513 -15.03 -14.66 9.12
N GLU A 514 -15.91 -15.39 9.81
CA GLU A 514 -17.11 -15.89 9.15
C GLU A 514 -17.97 -14.71 8.65
N GLU A 515 -18.73 -14.94 7.58
CA GLU A 515 -19.69 -13.98 7.05
C GLU A 515 -20.68 -13.58 8.16
N LEU A 516 -20.74 -12.28 8.48
CA LEU A 516 -21.69 -11.77 9.46
C LEU A 516 -23.03 -11.55 8.79
N ARG A 517 -24.07 -12.26 9.24
CA ARG A 517 -25.45 -12.05 8.76
C ARG A 517 -26.27 -11.21 9.74
N ALA A 518 -27.38 -10.69 9.25
CA ALA A 518 -28.35 -9.97 10.06
C ALA A 518 -28.84 -10.86 11.22
N ASN A 519 -28.90 -10.30 12.43
CA ASN A 519 -29.29 -10.97 13.67
C ASN A 519 -28.40 -12.17 14.06
N TRP A 520 -27.16 -12.25 13.56
CA TRP A 520 -26.18 -13.25 13.96
C TRP A 520 -25.20 -12.71 15.00
N GLU A 521 -24.72 -13.61 15.85
CA GLU A 521 -23.55 -13.40 16.68
C GLU A 521 -22.43 -14.32 16.17
N VAL A 522 -21.31 -13.73 15.76
CA VAL A 522 -20.12 -14.43 15.28
C VAL A 522 -19.01 -14.25 16.30
N GLU A 523 -18.32 -15.34 16.63
CA GLU A 523 -17.14 -15.31 17.50
C GLU A 523 -15.90 -15.70 16.69
N LYS A 524 -14.85 -14.87 16.76
CA LYS A 524 -13.55 -15.13 16.16
C LYS A 524 -12.49 -15.22 17.25
N SER A 525 -11.90 -16.39 17.41
CA SER A 525 -10.73 -16.59 18.26
C SER A 525 -9.45 -16.55 17.42
N ILE A 526 -8.46 -15.76 17.85
CA ILE A 526 -7.15 -15.61 17.19
C ILE A 526 -6.08 -15.89 18.24
N ASP A 527 -5.26 -16.89 17.94
CA ASP A 527 -4.09 -17.27 18.74
C ASP A 527 -2.82 -16.90 17.97
N LEU A 528 -1.98 -16.05 18.56
CA LEU A 528 -0.78 -15.51 17.91
C LEU A 528 0.47 -16.40 18.07
N GLU A 529 0.47 -17.43 18.93
CA GLU A 529 1.61 -18.35 19.04
C GLU A 529 1.73 -19.30 17.82
N ASN A 530 0.62 -19.58 17.15
CA ASN A 530 0.56 -20.53 16.03
C ASN A 530 0.68 -19.88 14.64
N ASN A 531 0.90 -18.56 14.58
CA ASN A 531 0.84 -17.75 13.35
C ASN A 531 2.12 -16.94 13.08
N GLN A 532 3.26 -17.30 13.68
CA GLN A 532 4.58 -16.70 13.43
C GLN A 532 5.55 -17.64 12.72
#